data_AF-A0A4R3EBN2-F1
#
_entry.id   AF-A0A4R3EBN2-F1
#
_cell.length_a   1.000
_cell.length_b   1.000
_cell.length_c   1.000
_cell.angle_alpha   90.00
_cell.angle_beta   90.00
_cell.angle_gamma   90.00
#
_symmetry.space_group_name_H-M   'P 1'
#
loop_
_entity.id
_entity.type
_entity.pdbx_description
1 polymer ?
#
loop_
_entity_poly.entity_id
_entity_poly.type
_entity_poly.pdbx_seq_one_letter_code
_entity_poly.pdbx_strand_id
1 'polypeptide(L)'
;MNIAALVALALLSLVSGAAAHSWYPYDCCSDRDCWPMGVDADAREPDPRIVPGGYLTHDGIFVAERDTRPSRDGRFHVCRRGGAAAGSVISTSQGVCLFVPRPTF
;
A
#
# COMPACT_ATOMS: atom_id res chain seq x y z
N MET A 1 43.20 2.41 13.18
CA MET A 1 41.73 2.32 13.08
C MET A 1 41.19 2.13 14.50
N ASN A 2 40.50 3.11 15.06
CA ASN A 2 40.16 3.15 16.50
C ASN A 2 38.97 2.22 16.80
N ILE A 3 39.12 1.32 17.77
CA ILE A 3 38.08 0.35 18.19
C ILE A 3 36.79 1.10 18.60
N ALA A 4 36.93 2.28 19.21
CA ALA A 4 35.78 3.12 19.56
C ALA A 4 34.96 3.57 18.34
N ALA A 5 35.61 3.83 17.20
CA ALA A 5 34.94 4.22 15.96
C ALA A 5 34.17 3.03 15.34
N LEU A 6 34.67 1.81 15.48
CA LEU A 6 34.00 0.59 15.00
C LEU A 6 32.76 0.26 15.84
N VAL A 7 32.84 0.43 17.17
CA VAL A 7 31.71 0.22 18.08
C VAL A 7 30.63 1.28 17.85
N ALA A 8 31.01 2.55 17.66
CA ALA A 8 30.07 3.61 17.34
C ALA A 8 29.33 3.34 16.02
N LEU A 9 30.05 2.92 14.97
CA LEU A 9 29.45 2.62 13.66
C LEU A 9 28.46 1.43 13.72
N ALA A 10 28.76 0.41 14.53
CA ALA A 10 27.88 -0.75 14.72
C ALA A 10 26.57 -0.41 15.45
N LEU A 11 26.59 0.56 16.37
CA LEU A 11 25.41 0.99 17.13
C LEU A 11 24.44 1.85 16.29
N LEU A 12 24.95 2.62 15.33
CA LEU A 12 24.10 3.40 14.40
C LEU A 12 23.26 2.52 13.46
N SER A 13 23.72 1.30 13.16
CA SER A 13 23.02 0.35 12.30
C SER A 13 21.74 -0.23 12.94
N LEU A 14 21.63 -0.21 14.27
CA LEU A 14 20.53 -0.83 15.01
C LEU A 14 19.27 0.05 15.09
N VAL A 15 19.39 1.34 14.74
CA VAL A 15 18.27 2.30 14.78
C VAL A 15 17.55 2.40 13.43
N SER A 16 18.03 1.69 12.42
CA SER A 16 17.31 1.46 11.16
C SER A 16 16.18 0.44 11.38
N GLY A 17 15.35 0.65 12.40
CA GLY A 17 14.02 0.05 12.44
C GLY A 17 13.36 0.49 11.16
N ALA A 18 13.14 -0.46 10.25
CA ALA A 18 12.37 -0.23 9.05
C ALA A 18 11.01 0.30 9.51
N ALA A 19 10.86 1.63 9.49
CA ALA A 19 9.58 2.29 9.53
C ALA A 19 8.89 2.00 8.20
N ALA A 20 8.62 0.72 7.95
CA ALA A 20 7.65 0.25 6.99
C ALA A 20 6.25 0.40 7.60
N HIS A 21 6.05 1.42 8.43
CA HIS A 21 4.73 2.01 8.63
C HIS A 21 4.25 2.38 7.24
N SER A 22 3.13 1.80 6.84
CA SER A 22 2.63 1.97 5.49
C SER A 22 2.55 3.47 5.18
N TRP A 23 2.90 3.88 3.96
CA TRP A 23 2.77 5.28 3.56
C TRP A 23 1.32 5.77 3.51
N TYR A 24 0.37 4.86 3.72
CA TYR A 24 -1.05 5.09 3.60
C TYR A 24 -1.68 5.35 4.98
N PRO A 25 -2.79 6.11 5.01
CA PRO A 25 -3.49 6.43 6.26
C PRO A 25 -3.85 5.19 7.08
N TYR A 26 -3.69 5.31 8.41
CA TYR A 26 -3.89 4.19 9.35
C TYR A 26 -5.34 3.64 9.34
N ASP A 27 -6.32 4.48 8.99
CA ASP A 27 -7.72 4.07 8.84
C ASP A 27 -7.95 3.15 7.61
N CYS A 28 -7.02 3.16 6.66
CA CYS A 28 -6.94 2.18 5.57
C CYS A 28 -6.00 1.03 5.89
N CYS A 29 -4.81 1.33 6.44
CA CYS A 29 -3.77 0.33 6.64
C CYS A 29 -3.33 0.27 8.11
N SER A 30 -3.77 -0.77 8.82
CA SER A 30 -3.29 -1.06 10.18
C SER A 30 -1.97 -1.86 10.17
N ASP A 31 -1.03 -1.43 9.33
CA ASP A 31 0.28 -2.03 9.06
C ASP A 31 0.25 -3.45 8.44
N ARG A 32 -0.94 -4.02 8.18
CA ARG A 32 -1.10 -5.37 7.64
C ARG A 32 -2.11 -5.51 6.50
N ASP A 33 -2.97 -4.50 6.34
CA ASP A 33 -4.11 -4.59 5.44
C ASP A 33 -3.76 -4.23 3.99
N CYS A 34 -2.63 -3.55 3.76
CA CYS A 34 -2.27 -3.01 2.45
C CYS A 34 -1.20 -3.86 1.77
N TRP A 35 -1.31 -3.99 0.44
CA TRP A 35 -0.28 -4.58 -0.42
C TRP A 35 -0.37 -4.01 -1.84
N PRO A 36 0.72 -4.12 -2.62
CA PRO A 36 0.67 -3.80 -4.04
C PRO A 36 -0.17 -4.81 -4.82
N MET A 37 -0.78 -4.35 -5.90
CA MET A 37 -1.46 -5.18 -6.88
C MET A 37 -0.58 -5.32 -8.13
N GLY A 38 -0.89 -6.31 -8.98
CA GLY A 38 -0.22 -6.51 -10.26
C GLY A 38 0.39 -7.89 -10.40
N VAL A 39 1.50 -7.95 -11.15
CA VAL A 39 2.17 -9.21 -11.53
C VAL A 39 3.50 -9.44 -10.82
N ASP A 40 3.97 -8.46 -10.04
CA ASP A 40 5.23 -8.56 -9.32
C ASP A 40 5.13 -9.55 -8.15
N ALA A 41 6.28 -10.07 -7.71
CA ALA A 41 6.32 -11.11 -6.67
C ALA A 41 5.78 -10.68 -5.30
N ASP A 42 5.74 -9.38 -5.02
CA ASP A 42 5.21 -8.79 -3.79
C ASP A 42 3.71 -8.48 -3.87
N ALA A 43 3.11 -8.60 -5.06
CA ALA A 43 1.68 -8.41 -5.25
C ALA A 43 0.88 -9.58 -4.69
N ARG A 44 -0.29 -9.29 -4.11
CA ARG A 44 -1.18 -10.33 -3.55
C ARG A 44 -2.52 -10.47 -4.29
N GLU A 45 -2.78 -9.58 -5.24
CA GLU A 45 -3.89 -9.67 -6.19
C GLU A 45 -3.53 -8.94 -7.49
N PRO A 46 -4.12 -9.31 -8.64
CA PRO A 46 -3.80 -8.65 -9.90
C PRO A 46 -4.33 -7.22 -9.91
N ASP A 47 -3.76 -6.38 -10.77
CA ASP A 47 -4.25 -5.02 -11.00
C ASP A 47 -5.77 -5.02 -11.30
N PRO A 48 -6.50 -3.99 -10.85
CA PRO A 48 -7.90 -3.89 -11.20
C PRO A 48 -8.04 -3.63 -12.69
N ARG A 49 -9.13 -4.11 -13.29
CA ARG A 49 -9.46 -3.71 -14.65
C ARG A 49 -9.91 -2.26 -14.65
N ILE A 50 -9.30 -1.45 -15.51
CA ILE A 50 -9.76 -0.08 -15.77
C ILE A 50 -11.04 -0.18 -16.62
N VAL A 51 -12.12 0.41 -16.14
CA VAL A 51 -13.44 0.41 -16.78
C VAL A 51 -13.98 1.84 -16.85
N PRO A 52 -15.00 2.12 -17.69
CA PRO A 52 -15.60 3.45 -17.70
C PRO A 52 -16.04 3.89 -16.30
N GLY A 53 -15.48 5.00 -15.82
CA GLY A 53 -15.80 5.59 -14.52
C GLY A 53 -14.97 5.09 -13.33
N GLY A 54 -14.07 4.12 -13.50
CA GLY A 54 -13.18 3.70 -12.41
C GLY A 54 -12.54 2.33 -12.60
N TYR A 55 -12.55 1.54 -11.53
CA TYR A 55 -11.75 0.33 -11.40
C TYR A 55 -12.61 -0.84 -10.93
N LEU A 56 -12.37 -2.01 -11.52
CA LEU A 56 -13.05 -3.25 -11.17
C LEU A 56 -12.02 -4.26 -10.66
N THR A 57 -12.07 -4.58 -9.36
CA THR A 57 -11.18 -5.55 -8.74
C THR A 57 -11.40 -6.96 -9.30
N HIS A 58 -10.45 -7.87 -9.07
CA HIS A 58 -10.53 -9.24 -9.56
C HIS A 58 -11.74 -10.02 -9.02
N ASP A 59 -12.23 -9.65 -7.84
CA ASP A 59 -13.40 -10.21 -7.16
C ASP A 59 -14.70 -9.44 -7.45
N GLY A 60 -14.68 -8.48 -8.38
CA GLY A 60 -15.89 -7.85 -8.92
C GLY A 60 -16.36 -6.60 -8.17
N ILE A 61 -15.53 -6.00 -7.33
CA ILE A 61 -15.85 -4.75 -6.63
C ILE A 61 -15.54 -3.58 -7.56
N PHE A 62 -16.58 -2.82 -7.90
CA PHE A 62 -16.43 -1.56 -8.62
C PHE A 62 -16.10 -0.43 -7.66
N VAL A 63 -15.06 0.34 -7.97
CA VAL A 63 -14.66 1.56 -7.26
C VAL A 63 -14.61 2.70 -8.26
N ALA A 64 -15.41 3.74 -8.04
CA ALA A 64 -15.39 4.91 -8.92
C ALA A 64 -14.07 5.66 -8.78
N GLU A 65 -13.58 6.25 -9.88
CA GLU A 65 -12.33 7.03 -9.92
C GLU A 65 -12.28 8.10 -8.81
N ARG A 66 -13.39 8.80 -8.58
CA ARG A 66 -13.49 9.84 -7.56
C ARG A 66 -13.34 9.34 -6.11
N ASP A 67 -13.57 8.05 -5.89
CA ASP A 67 -13.54 7.43 -4.57
C ASP A 67 -12.18 6.75 -4.31
N THR A 68 -11.27 6.73 -5.30
CA THR A 68 -9.90 6.22 -5.15
C THR A 68 -8.93 7.30 -4.67
N ARG A 69 -7.83 6.84 -4.09
CA ARG A 69 -6.77 7.66 -3.52
C ARG A 69 -5.53 7.64 -4.41
N PRO A 70 -4.68 8.68 -4.42
CA PRO A 70 -3.44 8.64 -5.18
C PRO A 70 -2.43 7.65 -4.56
N SER A 71 -1.83 6.81 -5.39
CA SER A 71 -0.69 5.95 -5.00
C SER A 71 0.60 6.76 -4.87
N ARG A 72 1.47 6.36 -3.93
CA ARG A 72 2.75 7.04 -3.67
C ARG A 72 3.89 6.54 -4.55
N ASP A 73 3.85 5.28 -4.98
CA ASP A 73 4.92 4.63 -5.76
C ASP A 73 4.52 4.37 -7.22
N GLY A 74 3.34 4.84 -7.64
CA GLY A 74 2.84 4.67 -9.00
C GLY A 74 2.36 3.25 -9.30
N ARG A 75 2.21 2.38 -8.29
CA ARG A 75 1.56 1.06 -8.41
C ARG A 75 0.14 1.12 -7.85
N PHE A 76 -0.71 0.17 -8.22
CA PHE A 76 -1.97 -0.02 -7.52
C PHE A 76 -1.71 -0.63 -6.15
N HIS A 77 -2.42 -0.15 -5.13
CA HIS A 77 -2.46 -0.80 -3.82
C HIS A 77 -3.89 -0.87 -3.32
N VAL A 78 -4.23 -1.94 -2.62
CA VAL A 78 -5.53 -2.08 -1.97
C VAL A 78 -5.34 -2.42 -0.51
N CYS A 79 -6.26 -1.94 0.32
CA CYS A 79 -6.37 -2.40 1.70
C CYS A 79 -7.59 -3.29 1.87
N ARG A 80 -7.41 -4.51 2.39
CA ARG A 80 -8.52 -5.40 2.75
C ARG A 80 -8.48 -5.82 4.21
N ARG A 81 -9.66 -5.96 4.78
CA ARG A 81 -9.85 -6.28 6.19
C ARG A 81 -9.13 -7.58 6.56
N GLY A 82 -8.31 -7.51 7.62
CA GLY A 82 -7.64 -8.66 8.20
C GLY A 82 -6.38 -9.08 7.44
N GLY A 83 -5.85 -8.24 6.55
CA GLY A 83 -4.63 -8.55 5.81
C GLY A 83 -4.76 -9.70 4.82
N ALA A 84 -5.98 -10.03 4.37
CA ALA A 84 -6.27 -11.20 3.53
C ALA A 84 -6.91 -10.80 2.19
N ALA A 85 -6.46 -11.40 1.09
CA ALA A 85 -6.99 -11.15 -0.26
C ALA A 85 -8.51 -11.43 -0.37
N ALA A 86 -9.01 -12.38 0.42
CA ALA A 86 -10.44 -12.69 0.50
C ALA A 86 -11.23 -11.74 1.43
N GLY A 87 -10.55 -10.80 2.12
CA GLY A 87 -11.20 -9.80 2.97
C GLY A 87 -11.96 -8.75 2.16
N SER A 88 -12.90 -8.06 2.78
CA SER A 88 -13.57 -6.94 2.14
C SER A 88 -12.61 -5.76 1.97
N VAL A 89 -12.69 -5.05 0.84
CA VAL A 89 -11.97 -3.78 0.64
C VAL A 89 -12.39 -2.79 1.74
N ILE A 90 -11.41 -2.12 2.34
CA ILE A 90 -11.64 -1.15 3.41
C ILE A 90 -12.12 0.16 2.78
N SER A 91 -13.10 0.80 3.42
CA SER A 91 -13.60 2.12 3.06
C SER A 91 -13.69 2.99 4.30
N THR A 92 -13.49 4.29 4.09
CA THR A 92 -13.44 5.33 5.13
C THR A 92 -14.36 6.48 4.75
N SER A 93 -14.50 7.49 5.61
CA SER A 93 -15.19 8.73 5.26
C SER A 93 -14.51 9.51 4.12
N GLN A 94 -13.23 9.23 3.83
CA GLN A 94 -12.44 9.88 2.78
C GLN A 94 -12.37 9.05 1.48
N GLY A 95 -13.18 8.00 1.35
CA GLY A 95 -13.23 7.15 0.16
C GLY A 95 -12.76 5.71 0.40
N VAL A 96 -12.62 4.97 -0.70
CA VAL A 96 -12.21 3.56 -0.72
C VAL A 96 -10.69 3.48 -0.60
N CYS A 97 -10.19 2.52 0.17
CA CYS A 97 -8.77 2.26 0.34
C CYS A 97 -8.17 1.52 -0.87
N LEU A 98 -8.44 2.03 -2.06
CA LEU A 98 -7.82 1.66 -3.33
C LEU A 98 -6.96 2.86 -3.77
N PHE A 99 -5.66 2.64 -3.82
CA PHE A 99 -4.66 3.63 -4.21
C PHE A 99 -4.25 3.37 -5.66
N VAL A 100 -4.38 4.37 -6.52
CA VAL A 100 -4.22 4.21 -7.96
C VAL A 100 -3.08 5.08 -8.48
N PRO A 101 -2.34 4.62 -9.51
CA PRO A 101 -1.32 5.44 -10.16
C PRO A 101 -1.96 6.69 -10.77
N ARG A 102 -1.54 7.87 -10.33
CA ARG A 102 -1.91 9.15 -10.95
C ARG A 102 -0.63 9.94 -11.23
N PRO A 103 -0.57 10.72 -12.32
CA PRO A 103 0.51 11.68 -12.49
C PRO A 103 0.52 12.64 -11.29
N THR A 104 1.62 12.67 -10.55
CA THR A 104 1.89 13.73 -9.59
C THR A 104 2.36 14.95 -10.39
N PHE A 105 1.45 15.89 -10.64
CA PHE A 105 1.78 17.19 -11.23
C PHE A 105 2.32 18.15 -10.16
#